data_AF-A0A3G4VKP6-F1
#
_entry.id   AF-A0A3G4VKP6-F1
#
_cell.length_a   1.000
_cell.length_b   1.000
_cell.length_c   1.000
_cell.angle_alpha   90.00
_cell.angle_beta   90.00
_cell.angle_gamma   90.00
#
_symmetry.space_group_name_H-M   'P 1'
#
loop_
_entity.id
_entity.type
_entity.pdbx_description
1 polymer ?
#
loop_
_entity_poly.entity_id
_entity_poly.type
_entity_poly.pdbx_seq_one_letter_code
_entity_poly.pdbx_strand_id
1 'polypeptide(L)'
;MNPITAVHAARRWRPARRPEAVPLKWAWPAYLSAADQLIYATGKGYYATQGRLGIPGGPPVTASQYSDTSNVALAQWMLASLGLFSVAMALAAVRPWGGLIPRPLLLLGLWGTAALAAVSQIHVAQEVLLGSGAPGWSGRAAVQGAVGLCLWLALAWLFTRRRGQERHSRGEDGARRGMKEVEVLDGRPPTRRTLPVRRWAAYATCAWTLAGYGTLKLYWALGGTALTSSAPLPRSAREELVAQTPGTMAGHWISVGLVLLGALAALATVQPWGQVLPRRLLTVPMWITGTLMVLRAWGALGFGFVGDAMVLTGVLHVDPPDTAIAHHLSRVDLLLWSPYFLVWGLLWGATAWATPRRPAP
;
A
#
# COMPACT_ATOMS: atom_id res chain seq x y z
N MET A 1 20.40 -3.13 21.14
CA MET A 1 19.37 -4.17 21.35
C MET A 1 19.97 -5.30 22.16
N ASN A 2 19.39 -5.56 23.33
CA ASN A 2 19.73 -6.68 24.20
C ASN A 2 19.33 -7.99 23.47
N PRO A 3 20.14 -9.06 23.46
CA PRO A 3 19.78 -10.33 22.82
C PRO A 3 18.38 -10.84 23.21
N ILE A 4 17.95 -10.58 24.45
CA ILE A 4 16.60 -10.90 24.94
C ILE A 4 15.52 -10.12 24.15
N THR A 5 15.72 -8.83 23.85
CA THR A 5 14.77 -8.05 23.04
C THR A 5 14.72 -8.49 21.58
N ALA A 6 15.83 -8.98 21.02
CA ALA A 6 15.86 -9.53 19.66
C ALA A 6 15.09 -10.86 19.55
N VAL A 7 15.22 -11.75 20.55
CA VAL A 7 14.49 -13.03 20.61
C VAL A 7 12.99 -12.80 20.82
N HIS A 8 12.60 -11.88 21.71
CA HIS A 8 11.19 -11.51 21.89
C HIS A 8 10.58 -10.89 20.64
N ALA A 9 11.36 -10.09 19.92
CA ALA A 9 10.89 -9.49 18.69
C ALA A 9 10.76 -10.53 17.58
N ALA A 10 11.70 -11.48 17.41
CA ALA A 10 11.57 -12.56 16.43
C ALA A 10 10.39 -13.52 16.74
N ARG A 11 10.09 -13.78 18.03
CA ARG A 11 8.90 -14.56 18.44
C ARG A 11 7.58 -13.90 18.09
N ARG A 12 7.50 -12.56 18.00
CA ARG A 12 6.25 -11.85 17.66
C ARG A 12 5.75 -12.11 16.23
N TRP A 13 6.59 -12.68 15.38
CA TRP A 13 6.31 -12.76 13.94
C TRP A 13 6.32 -14.19 13.39
N ARG A 14 6.72 -15.19 14.18
CA ARG A 14 6.55 -16.59 13.77
C ARG A 14 5.07 -16.85 13.41
N PRO A 15 4.79 -17.54 12.29
CA PRO A 15 3.46 -18.07 12.00
C PRO A 15 2.95 -18.79 13.25
N ALA A 16 1.70 -18.54 13.63
CA ALA A 16 1.11 -19.23 14.78
C ALA A 16 1.18 -20.73 14.52
N ARG A 17 1.97 -21.47 15.31
CA ARG A 17 2.04 -22.94 15.19
C ARG A 17 0.66 -23.51 15.49
N ARG A 18 0.10 -24.17 14.47
CA ARG A 18 -1.27 -24.70 14.35
C ARG A 18 -2.34 -23.63 14.55
N PRO A 19 -2.80 -22.99 13.46
CA PRO A 19 -3.93 -22.09 13.53
C PRO A 19 -5.19 -22.94 13.67
N GLU A 20 -5.60 -23.15 14.91
CA GLU A 20 -6.97 -23.58 15.19
C GLU A 20 -7.91 -22.55 14.56
N ALA A 21 -8.92 -23.06 13.85
CA ALA A 21 -9.93 -22.21 13.24
C ALA A 21 -10.54 -21.29 14.30
N VAL A 22 -10.77 -20.03 13.93
CA VAL A 22 -11.38 -19.08 14.86
C VAL A 22 -12.80 -19.55 15.18
N PRO A 23 -13.18 -19.66 16.47
CA PRO A 23 -14.55 -20.02 16.83
C PRO A 23 -15.55 -19.12 16.13
N LEU A 24 -16.66 -19.68 15.64
CA LEU A 24 -17.64 -18.98 14.81
C LEU A 24 -18.11 -17.66 15.45
N LYS A 25 -18.26 -17.62 16.78
CA LYS A 25 -18.63 -16.43 17.57
C LYS A 25 -17.72 -15.21 17.39
N TRP A 26 -16.48 -15.41 16.94
CA TRP A 26 -15.52 -14.34 16.64
C TRP A 26 -15.27 -14.14 15.15
N ALA A 27 -15.70 -15.09 14.32
CA ALA A 27 -15.44 -15.08 12.89
C ALA A 27 -16.56 -14.42 12.07
N TRP A 28 -17.74 -14.21 12.66
CA TRP A 28 -18.90 -13.66 11.95
C TRP A 28 -18.64 -12.32 11.25
N PRO A 29 -17.90 -11.32 11.80
CA PRO A 29 -17.69 -10.07 11.08
C PRO A 29 -16.85 -10.26 9.82
N ALA A 30 -15.91 -11.21 9.85
CA ALA A 30 -15.11 -11.57 8.68
C ALA A 30 -15.98 -12.18 7.59
N TYR A 31 -16.87 -13.11 7.94
CA TYR A 31 -17.75 -13.75 6.96
C TYR A 31 -18.76 -12.78 6.37
N LEU A 32 -19.36 -11.89 7.19
CA LEU A 32 -20.27 -10.87 6.69
C LEU A 32 -19.54 -9.83 5.82
N SER A 33 -18.34 -9.38 6.21
CA SER A 33 -17.52 -8.48 5.38
C SER A 33 -17.13 -9.15 4.05
N ALA A 34 -16.76 -10.43 4.09
CA ALA A 34 -16.45 -11.20 2.89
C ALA A 34 -17.68 -11.37 1.98
N ALA A 35 -18.86 -11.63 2.54
CA ALA A 35 -20.10 -11.74 1.75
C ALA A 35 -20.45 -10.40 1.10
N ASP A 36 -20.42 -9.30 1.85
CA ASP A 36 -20.67 -7.94 1.33
C ASP A 36 -19.71 -7.58 0.19
N GLN A 37 -18.41 -7.83 0.37
CA GLN A 37 -17.42 -7.56 -0.68
C GLN A 37 -17.53 -8.48 -1.89
N LEU A 38 -18.02 -9.72 -1.72
CA LEU A 38 -18.27 -10.61 -2.84
C LEU A 38 -19.48 -10.13 -3.66
N ILE A 39 -20.54 -9.64 -3.01
CA ILE A 39 -21.69 -9.02 -3.67
C ILE A 39 -21.24 -7.78 -4.45
N TYR A 40 -20.46 -6.90 -3.80
CA TYR A 40 -19.88 -5.73 -4.46
C TYR A 40 -19.03 -6.12 -5.67
N ALA A 41 -18.08 -7.05 -5.51
CA ALA A 41 -17.19 -7.49 -6.58
C ALA A 41 -17.96 -8.10 -7.76
N THR A 42 -18.99 -8.89 -7.47
CA THR A 42 -19.86 -9.50 -8.50
C THR A 42 -20.64 -8.43 -9.25
N GLY A 43 -21.22 -7.45 -8.53
CA GLY A 43 -21.93 -6.33 -9.15
C GLY A 43 -21.01 -5.49 -10.05
N LYS A 44 -19.77 -5.26 -9.62
CA LYS A 44 -18.73 -4.58 -10.42
C LYS A 44 -18.32 -5.38 -11.64
N GLY A 45 -18.09 -6.69 -11.50
CA GLY A 45 -17.79 -7.57 -12.63
C GLY A 45 -18.93 -7.63 -13.65
N TYR A 46 -20.17 -7.73 -13.20
CA TYR A 46 -21.35 -7.70 -14.06
C TYR A 46 -21.49 -6.38 -14.84
N TYR A 47 -21.22 -5.24 -14.20
CA TYR A 47 -21.24 -3.94 -14.89
C TYR A 47 -20.06 -3.80 -15.86
N ALA A 48 -18.90 -4.37 -15.53
CA ALA A 48 -17.74 -4.40 -16.41
C ALA A 48 -18.04 -5.16 -17.72
N THR A 49 -18.71 -6.31 -17.66
CA THR A 49 -19.08 -7.07 -18.87
C THR A 49 -20.11 -6.35 -19.73
N GLN A 50 -20.87 -5.43 -19.16
CA GLN A 50 -21.84 -4.59 -19.88
C GLN A 50 -21.28 -3.25 -20.35
N GLY A 51 -20.03 -2.91 -20.01
CA GLY A 51 -19.47 -1.58 -20.26
C GLY A 51 -20.19 -0.47 -19.50
N ARG A 52 -20.86 -0.80 -18.38
CA ARG A 52 -21.66 0.13 -17.58
C ARG A 52 -20.87 0.65 -16.39
N LEU A 53 -21.02 1.94 -16.09
CA LEU A 53 -20.48 2.55 -14.89
C LEU A 53 -21.52 2.50 -13.76
N GLY A 54 -21.08 2.48 -12.50
CA GLY A 54 -21.95 2.44 -11.30
C GLY A 54 -21.98 1.08 -10.59
N ILE A 55 -23.08 0.80 -9.88
CA ILE A 55 -23.37 -0.47 -9.18
C ILE A 55 -24.86 -0.83 -9.33
N PRO A 56 -25.23 -2.12 -9.22
CA PRO A 56 -26.64 -2.52 -9.18
C PRO A 56 -27.42 -1.80 -8.06
N GLY A 57 -28.54 -1.17 -8.42
CA GLY A 57 -29.37 -0.41 -7.48
C GLY A 57 -28.78 0.92 -6.99
N GLY A 58 -27.62 1.33 -7.52
CA GLY A 58 -27.03 2.64 -7.27
C GLY A 58 -27.71 3.77 -8.06
N PRO A 59 -27.30 5.03 -7.83
CA PRO A 59 -27.77 6.18 -8.60
C PRO A 59 -27.57 5.98 -10.12
N PRO A 60 -28.43 6.60 -10.96
CA PRO A 60 -28.17 6.68 -12.38
C PRO A 60 -26.85 7.42 -12.63
N VAL A 61 -25.99 6.83 -13.46
CA VAL A 61 -24.75 7.48 -13.88
C VAL A 61 -25.05 8.40 -15.06
N THR A 62 -24.59 9.65 -14.99
CA THR A 62 -24.81 10.66 -16.03
C THR A 62 -23.92 10.41 -17.24
N ALA A 63 -24.32 10.93 -18.42
CA ALA A 63 -23.50 10.84 -19.62
C ALA A 63 -22.10 11.47 -19.45
N SER A 64 -21.99 12.54 -18.66
CA SER A 64 -20.70 13.18 -18.33
C SER A 64 -19.76 12.24 -17.57
N GLN A 65 -20.27 11.47 -16.60
CA GLN A 65 -19.45 10.51 -15.86
C GLN A 65 -18.93 9.38 -16.76
N TYR A 66 -19.70 8.98 -17.78
CA TYR A 66 -19.23 8.05 -18.79
C TYR A 66 -18.13 8.66 -19.66
N SER A 67 -18.27 9.92 -20.09
CA SER A 67 -17.24 10.59 -20.88
C SER A 67 -15.94 10.83 -20.09
N ASP A 68 -16.05 11.05 -18.78
CA ASP A 68 -14.89 11.26 -17.90
C ASP A 68 -14.14 9.96 -17.58
N THR A 69 -14.73 8.80 -17.92
CA THR A 69 -14.14 7.48 -17.65
C THR A 69 -13.66 6.85 -18.96
N SER A 70 -12.38 7.07 -19.29
CA SER A 70 -11.76 6.63 -20.56
C SER A 70 -11.92 5.14 -20.87
N ASN A 71 -11.99 4.27 -19.86
CA ASN A 71 -12.32 2.86 -20.02
C ASN A 71 -13.16 2.34 -18.85
N VAL A 72 -14.48 2.38 -19.01
CA VAL A 72 -15.46 1.96 -18.00
C VAL A 72 -15.27 0.50 -17.59
N ALA A 73 -15.08 -0.41 -18.55
CA ALA A 73 -14.94 -1.84 -18.27
C ALA A 73 -13.69 -2.12 -17.41
N LEU A 74 -12.55 -1.52 -17.75
CA LEU A 74 -11.32 -1.66 -16.99
C LEU A 74 -11.48 -1.11 -15.57
N ALA A 75 -12.05 0.10 -15.43
CA ALA A 75 -12.29 0.71 -14.11
C ALA A 75 -13.13 -0.20 -13.21
N GLN A 76 -14.19 -0.81 -13.77
CA GLN A 76 -15.07 -1.72 -13.04
C GLN A 76 -14.38 -3.05 -12.69
N TRP A 77 -13.55 -3.62 -13.58
CA TRP A 77 -12.73 -4.80 -13.28
C TRP A 77 -11.70 -4.55 -12.17
N MET A 78 -11.09 -3.36 -12.14
CA MET A 78 -10.19 -2.97 -11.05
C MET A 78 -10.92 -2.91 -9.70
N LEU A 79 -12.12 -2.32 -9.67
CA LEU A 79 -12.96 -2.28 -8.46
C LEU A 79 -13.41 -3.68 -8.03
N ALA A 80 -13.79 -4.55 -8.98
CA ALA A 80 -14.11 -5.94 -8.70
C ALA A 80 -12.93 -6.70 -8.07
N SER A 81 -11.73 -6.49 -8.61
CA SER A 81 -10.49 -7.10 -8.10
C SER A 81 -10.16 -6.64 -6.68
N LEU A 82 -10.38 -5.35 -6.38
CA LEU A 82 -10.21 -4.82 -5.03
C LEU A 82 -11.21 -5.43 -4.02
N GLY A 83 -12.46 -5.66 -4.46
CA GLY A 83 -13.45 -6.39 -3.68
C GLY A 83 -13.00 -7.82 -3.37
N LEU A 84 -12.54 -8.59 -4.37
CA LEU A 84 -12.01 -9.94 -4.19
C LEU A 84 -10.78 -9.98 -3.27
N PHE A 85 -9.88 -9.00 -3.38
CA PHE A 85 -8.76 -8.84 -2.46
C PHE A 85 -9.24 -8.64 -1.02
N SER A 86 -10.27 -7.82 -0.82
CA SER A 86 -10.87 -7.56 0.49
C SER A 86 -11.55 -8.81 1.06
N VAL A 87 -12.22 -9.63 0.22
CA VAL A 87 -12.73 -10.97 0.60
C VAL A 87 -11.59 -11.84 1.12
N ALA A 88 -10.48 -11.93 0.38
CA ALA A 88 -9.33 -12.72 0.80
C ALA A 88 -8.74 -12.23 2.13
N MET A 89 -8.67 -10.91 2.35
CA MET A 89 -8.19 -10.35 3.62
C MET A 89 -9.12 -10.66 4.80
N ALA A 90 -10.43 -10.55 4.61
CA ALA A 90 -11.38 -10.91 5.66
C ALA A 90 -11.27 -12.41 6.01
N LEU A 91 -11.22 -13.29 5.01
CA LEU A 91 -11.09 -14.73 5.22
C LEU A 91 -9.73 -15.11 5.85
N ALA A 92 -8.64 -14.44 5.46
CA ALA A 92 -7.33 -14.62 6.07
C ALA A 92 -7.33 -14.31 7.58
N ALA A 93 -8.18 -13.38 8.04
CA ALA A 93 -8.26 -13.05 9.46
C ALA A 93 -8.83 -14.20 10.32
N VAL A 94 -9.57 -15.14 9.73
CA VAL A 94 -10.31 -16.18 10.45
C VAL A 94 -10.01 -17.61 10.01
N ARG A 95 -9.37 -17.81 8.86
CA ARG A 95 -9.03 -19.15 8.33
C ARG A 95 -7.61 -19.59 8.67
N PRO A 96 -7.37 -20.91 8.78
CA PRO A 96 -6.05 -21.45 9.11
C PRO A 96 -4.91 -20.95 8.21
N TRP A 97 -5.15 -20.86 6.89
CA TRP A 97 -4.14 -20.41 5.93
C TRP A 97 -3.72 -18.95 6.12
N GLY A 98 -4.55 -18.11 6.73
CA GLY A 98 -4.18 -16.73 7.05
C GLY A 98 -3.11 -16.63 8.14
N GLY A 99 -2.90 -17.70 8.92
CA GLY A 99 -1.77 -17.83 9.84
C GLY A 99 -0.40 -17.83 9.16
N LEU A 100 -0.36 -18.02 7.82
CA LEU A 100 0.84 -17.86 7.00
C LEU A 100 1.23 -16.39 6.79
N ILE A 101 0.27 -15.46 6.93
CA ILE A 101 0.50 -14.04 6.71
C ILE A 101 1.03 -13.42 8.01
N PRO A 102 2.14 -12.64 7.96
CA PRO A 102 2.61 -11.90 9.11
C PRO A 102 1.49 -11.00 9.66
N ARG A 103 1.11 -11.23 10.92
CA ARG A 103 -0.06 -10.60 11.54
C ARG A 103 -0.13 -9.08 11.36
N PRO A 104 0.96 -8.31 11.46
CA PRO A 104 0.94 -6.86 11.21
C PRO A 104 0.67 -6.46 9.76
N LEU A 105 1.03 -7.27 8.77
CA LEU A 105 0.59 -7.04 7.38
C LEU A 105 -0.91 -7.26 7.26
N LEU A 106 -1.42 -8.31 7.89
CA LEU A 106 -2.85 -8.58 7.92
C LEU A 106 -3.61 -7.47 8.66
N LEU A 107 -3.11 -6.99 9.80
CA LEU A 107 -3.67 -5.83 10.53
C LEU A 107 -3.68 -4.58 9.67
N LEU A 108 -2.59 -4.29 8.96
CA LEU A 108 -2.53 -3.16 8.04
C LEU A 108 -3.57 -3.31 6.92
N GLY A 109 -3.68 -4.50 6.33
CA GLY A 109 -4.70 -4.79 5.32
C GLY A 109 -6.12 -4.53 5.86
N LEU A 110 -6.44 -5.08 7.03
CA LEU A 110 -7.75 -4.90 7.67
C LEU A 110 -8.06 -3.42 7.98
N TRP A 111 -7.12 -2.69 8.58
CA TRP A 111 -7.29 -1.26 8.87
C TRP A 111 -7.31 -0.40 7.60
N GLY A 112 -6.52 -0.76 6.58
CA GLY A 112 -6.52 -0.11 5.27
C GLY A 112 -7.86 -0.26 4.56
N THR A 113 -8.43 -1.47 4.54
CA THR A 113 -9.77 -1.69 3.98
C THR A 113 -10.84 -0.95 4.78
N ALA A 114 -10.76 -0.92 6.11
CA ALA A 114 -11.67 -0.13 6.94
C ALA A 114 -11.59 1.37 6.64
N ALA A 115 -10.39 1.91 6.43
CA ALA A 115 -10.19 3.31 6.07
C ALA A 115 -10.77 3.63 4.67
N LEU A 116 -10.54 2.77 3.68
CA LEU A 116 -11.14 2.91 2.34
C LEU A 116 -12.67 2.87 2.39
N ALA A 117 -13.23 1.95 3.19
CA ALA A 117 -14.67 1.89 3.43
C ALA A 117 -15.18 3.20 4.07
N ALA A 118 -14.46 3.75 5.05
CA ALA A 118 -14.82 5.01 5.71
C ALA A 118 -14.86 6.19 4.73
N VAL A 119 -13.84 6.31 3.86
CA VAL A 119 -13.81 7.35 2.82
C VAL A 119 -15.01 7.22 1.89
N SER A 120 -15.34 6.00 1.45
CA SER A 120 -16.55 5.75 0.64
C SER A 120 -17.83 6.16 1.39
N GLN A 121 -17.93 5.90 2.69
CA GLN A 121 -19.11 6.25 3.48
C GLN A 121 -19.26 7.74 3.75
N ILE A 122 -18.15 8.47 3.88
CA ILE A 122 -18.19 9.92 4.02
C ILE A 122 -18.85 10.56 2.79
N HIS A 123 -18.49 10.12 1.58
CA HIS A 123 -19.09 10.63 0.35
C HIS A 123 -20.61 10.33 0.28
N VAL A 124 -21.01 9.09 0.56
CA VAL A 124 -22.43 8.70 0.56
C VAL A 124 -23.22 9.47 1.64
N ALA A 125 -22.65 9.64 2.83
CA ALA A 125 -23.29 10.37 3.92
C ALA A 125 -23.42 11.87 3.61
N GLN A 126 -22.39 12.50 3.03
CA GLN A 126 -22.44 13.90 2.59
C GLN A 126 -23.54 14.12 1.55
N GLU A 127 -23.70 13.19 0.62
CA GLU A 127 -24.73 13.28 -0.42
C GLU A 127 -26.14 13.11 0.15
N VAL A 128 -26.35 12.11 1.01
CA VAL A 128 -27.66 11.84 1.62
C VAL A 128 -28.07 12.89 2.66
N LEU A 129 -27.14 13.38 3.47
CA LEU A 129 -27.46 14.29 4.58
C LEU A 129 -27.47 15.77 4.16
N LEU A 130 -26.57 16.17 3.26
CA LEU A 130 -26.41 17.58 2.89
C LEU A 130 -27.11 17.92 1.57
N GLY A 131 -27.65 16.93 0.84
CA GLY A 131 -28.23 17.15 -0.49
C GLY A 131 -27.24 17.75 -1.49
N SER A 132 -25.94 17.60 -1.22
CA SER A 132 -24.86 18.29 -1.93
C SER A 132 -24.47 17.66 -3.27
N GLY A 133 -25.12 16.54 -3.64
CA GLY A 133 -24.87 15.80 -4.88
C GLY A 133 -26.15 15.55 -5.70
N ALA A 134 -25.96 15.06 -6.93
CA ALA A 134 -27.04 14.69 -7.82
C ALA A 134 -27.97 13.66 -7.13
N PRO A 135 -29.30 13.79 -7.21
CA PRO A 135 -30.22 12.90 -6.51
C PRO A 135 -30.04 11.45 -6.99
N GLY A 136 -29.59 10.54 -6.12
CA GLY A 136 -29.62 9.13 -6.49
C GLY A 136 -29.14 8.10 -5.48
N TRP A 137 -28.34 8.44 -4.46
CA TRP A 137 -28.07 7.47 -3.39
C TRP A 137 -29.27 7.38 -2.45
N SER A 138 -29.87 6.20 -2.39
CA SER A 138 -30.96 5.94 -1.46
C SER A 138 -30.46 5.87 -0.02
N GLY A 139 -31.30 6.23 0.96
CA GLY A 139 -30.99 6.03 2.38
C GLY A 139 -30.64 4.58 2.71
N ARG A 140 -31.15 3.60 1.94
CA ARG A 140 -30.78 2.19 2.09
C ARG A 140 -29.30 1.94 1.78
N ALA A 141 -28.75 2.60 0.75
CA ALA A 141 -27.34 2.46 0.39
C ALA A 141 -26.43 3.08 1.45
N ALA A 142 -26.82 4.22 2.05
CA ALA A 142 -26.11 4.79 3.20
C ALA A 142 -26.11 3.84 4.41
N VAL A 143 -27.26 3.23 4.72
CA VAL A 143 -27.36 2.24 5.80
C VAL A 143 -26.49 1.01 5.51
N GLN A 144 -26.58 0.45 4.30
CA GLN A 144 -25.76 -0.70 3.91
C GLN A 144 -24.28 -0.39 4.04
N GLY A 145 -23.85 0.77 3.55
CA GLY A 145 -22.46 1.19 3.63
C GLY A 145 -21.96 1.43 5.06
N ALA A 146 -22.79 2.01 5.93
CA ALA A 146 -22.50 2.15 7.35
C ALA A 146 -22.35 0.79 8.05
N VAL A 147 -23.23 -0.17 7.74
CA VAL A 147 -23.12 -1.56 8.23
C VAL A 147 -21.80 -2.18 7.76
N GLY A 148 -21.46 -2.05 6.48
CA GLY A 148 -20.19 -2.54 5.92
C GLY A 148 -18.97 -1.97 6.64
N LEU A 149 -18.95 -0.65 6.90
CA LEU A 149 -17.88 0.00 7.66
C LEU A 149 -17.78 -0.53 9.10
N CYS A 150 -18.90 -0.66 9.81
CA CYS A 150 -18.93 -1.22 11.16
C CYS A 150 -18.39 -2.66 11.21
N LEU A 151 -18.70 -3.48 10.21
CA LEU A 151 -18.17 -4.85 10.10
C LEU A 151 -16.65 -4.85 9.95
N TRP A 152 -16.09 -3.98 9.10
CA TRP A 152 -14.65 -3.83 8.91
C TRP A 152 -13.94 -3.35 10.17
N LEU A 153 -14.48 -2.35 10.86
CA LEU A 153 -13.94 -1.86 12.13
C LEU A 153 -14.00 -2.93 13.22
N ALA A 154 -15.12 -3.66 13.33
CA ALA A 154 -15.27 -4.76 14.28
C ALA A 154 -14.26 -5.88 14.00
N LEU A 155 -14.09 -6.25 12.72
CA LEU A 155 -13.10 -7.25 12.30
C LEU A 155 -11.67 -6.83 12.68
N ALA A 156 -11.25 -5.62 12.30
CA ALA A 156 -9.92 -5.09 12.59
C ALA A 156 -9.67 -4.99 14.10
N TRP A 157 -10.68 -4.56 14.86
CA TRP A 157 -10.62 -4.44 16.32
C TRP A 157 -10.53 -5.80 17.03
N LEU A 158 -11.39 -6.76 16.67
CA LEU A 158 -11.34 -8.12 17.23
C LEU A 158 -10.00 -8.79 16.94
N PHE A 159 -9.50 -8.65 15.71
CA PHE A 159 -8.21 -9.17 15.31
C PHE A 159 -7.06 -8.52 16.12
N THR A 160 -7.19 -7.23 16.48
CA THR A 160 -6.25 -6.55 17.38
C THR A 160 -6.35 -7.05 18.82
N ARG A 161 -7.55 -7.14 19.38
CA ARG A 161 -7.80 -7.53 20.78
C ARG A 161 -7.43 -8.97 21.11
N ARG A 162 -7.57 -9.91 20.18
CA ARG A 162 -7.16 -11.31 20.37
C ARG A 162 -5.69 -11.45 20.82
N ARG A 163 -4.84 -10.46 20.49
CA ARG A 163 -3.44 -10.41 20.93
C ARG A 163 -3.29 -10.32 22.45
N GLY A 164 -4.21 -9.63 23.11
CA GLY A 164 -4.18 -9.44 24.56
C GLY A 164 -4.47 -10.76 25.29
N GLN A 165 -5.51 -11.46 24.88
CA GLN A 165 -5.95 -12.71 25.51
C GLN A 165 -4.90 -13.83 25.35
N GLU A 166 -4.37 -14.05 24.15
CA GLU A 166 -3.34 -15.08 23.91
C GLU A 166 -2.05 -14.83 24.71
N ARG A 167 -1.73 -13.57 25.01
CA ARG A 167 -0.57 -13.22 25.83
C ARG A 167 -0.80 -13.49 27.30
N HIS A 168 -2.02 -13.26 27.80
CA HIS A 168 -2.35 -13.50 29.19
C HIS A 168 -2.30 -14.99 29.52
N SER A 169 -2.98 -15.84 28.72
CA SER A 169 -2.96 -17.30 28.90
C SER A 169 -1.54 -17.90 28.78
N ARG A 170 -0.73 -17.43 27.82
CA ARG A 170 0.68 -17.88 27.72
C ARG A 170 1.58 -17.36 28.83
N GLY A 171 1.25 -16.21 29.42
CA GLY A 171 2.00 -15.66 30.55
C GLY A 171 1.85 -16.53 31.79
N GLU A 172 0.64 -17.02 32.05
CA GLU A 172 0.35 -17.93 33.16
C GLU A 172 1.02 -19.30 32.98
N ASP A 173 0.94 -19.88 31.78
CA ASP A 173 1.61 -21.15 31.46
C ASP A 173 3.14 -21.02 31.44
N GLY A 174 3.63 -19.89 30.94
CA GLY A 174 5.05 -19.57 30.84
C GLY A 174 5.69 -19.31 32.20
N ALA A 175 5.01 -18.62 33.11
CA ALA A 175 5.48 -18.43 34.48
C ALA A 175 5.62 -19.77 35.23
N ARG A 176 4.67 -20.71 35.02
CA ARG A 176 4.74 -22.07 35.58
C ARG A 176 5.91 -22.90 35.04
N ARG A 177 6.31 -22.71 33.78
CA ARG A 177 7.46 -23.41 33.18
C ARG A 177 8.80 -22.72 33.44
N GLY A 178 8.84 -21.39 33.44
CA GLY A 178 10.07 -20.60 33.61
C GLY A 178 10.74 -20.77 34.97
N MET A 179 9.96 -21.04 36.03
CA MET A 179 10.52 -21.41 37.35
C MET A 179 11.39 -22.68 37.31
N LYS A 180 11.26 -23.55 36.30
CA LYS A 180 12.07 -24.76 36.17
C LYS A 180 13.32 -24.60 35.32
N GLU A 181 13.49 -23.49 34.60
CA GLU A 181 14.47 -23.38 33.50
C GLU A 181 15.52 -22.26 33.73
N VAL A 182 15.31 -21.39 34.73
CA VAL A 182 16.23 -20.27 35.06
C VAL A 182 17.50 -20.74 35.78
N GLU A 183 17.58 -21.99 36.21
CA GLU A 183 18.73 -22.51 36.96
C GLU A 183 19.96 -22.85 36.08
N VAL A 184 19.86 -22.88 34.74
CA VAL A 184 20.82 -23.67 33.93
C VAL A 184 21.78 -22.90 33.01
N LEU A 185 21.59 -21.64 32.60
CA LEU A 185 22.42 -21.09 31.48
C LEU A 185 23.03 -19.71 31.68
N ASP A 186 24.30 -19.75 32.08
CA ASP A 186 25.31 -18.71 32.18
C ASP A 186 26.13 -18.53 30.87
N GLY A 187 26.72 -17.33 30.72
CA GLY A 187 28.12 -17.21 30.27
C GLY A 187 28.51 -17.22 28.79
N ARG A 188 27.86 -16.48 27.86
CA ARG A 188 28.47 -16.21 26.53
C ARG A 188 28.69 -14.73 26.21
N PRO A 189 29.91 -14.34 25.80
CA PRO A 189 30.26 -12.95 25.54
C PRO A 189 29.65 -12.46 24.21
N PRO A 190 29.29 -11.16 24.12
CA PRO A 190 28.63 -10.59 22.96
C PRO A 190 29.59 -10.39 21.78
N THR A 191 29.40 -11.17 20.71
CA THR A 191 30.10 -11.03 19.43
C THR A 191 29.84 -9.65 18.78
N ARG A 192 30.92 -9.01 18.31
CA ARG A 192 30.99 -7.67 17.73
C ARG A 192 29.97 -7.43 16.59
N ARG A 193 29.29 -6.28 16.66
CA ARG A 193 28.20 -5.84 15.78
C ARG A 193 28.72 -5.24 14.46
N THR A 194 28.47 -5.91 13.34
CA THR A 194 28.49 -5.31 11.98
C THR A 194 27.11 -4.77 11.57
N LEU A 195 26.30 -4.30 12.54
CA LEU A 195 24.88 -3.94 12.35
C LEU A 195 24.52 -2.51 11.85
N PRO A 196 25.42 -1.51 11.65
CA PRO A 196 24.96 -0.13 11.38
C PRO A 196 24.48 0.09 9.94
N VAL A 197 25.21 -0.39 8.93
CA VAL A 197 24.97 -0.05 7.51
C VAL A 197 23.61 -0.55 7.01
N ARG A 198 23.25 -1.80 7.36
CA ARG A 198 21.97 -2.41 6.93
C ARG A 198 20.76 -1.66 7.47
N ARG A 199 20.82 -1.23 8.74
CA ARG A 199 19.73 -0.48 9.38
C ARG A 199 19.57 0.89 8.76
N TRP A 200 20.70 1.56 8.51
CA TRP A 200 20.69 2.86 7.88
C TRP A 200 20.04 2.84 6.49
N ALA A 201 20.43 1.91 5.60
CA ALA A 201 19.89 1.84 4.24
C ALA A 201 18.36 1.67 4.23
N ALA A 202 17.83 0.75 5.05
CA ALA A 202 16.39 0.52 5.13
C ALA A 202 15.62 1.71 5.71
N TYR A 203 16.14 2.37 6.76
CA TYR A 203 15.50 3.55 7.33
C TYR A 203 15.57 4.74 6.39
N ALA A 204 16.70 4.96 5.72
CA ALA A 204 16.85 5.99 4.70
C ALA A 204 15.87 5.75 3.55
N THR A 205 15.76 4.51 3.04
CA THR A 205 14.79 4.14 2.00
C THR A 205 13.35 4.40 2.44
N CYS A 206 13.00 3.99 3.66
CA CYS A 206 11.67 4.22 4.23
C CYS A 206 11.36 5.72 4.35
N ALA A 207 12.28 6.49 4.94
CA ALA A 207 12.13 7.93 5.12
C ALA A 207 12.05 8.67 3.78
N TRP A 208 12.91 8.34 2.81
CA TRP A 208 12.91 8.94 1.48
C TRP A 208 11.62 8.63 0.72
N THR A 209 11.14 7.39 0.81
CA THR A 209 9.87 6.95 0.21
C THR A 209 8.68 7.69 0.80
N LEU A 210 8.61 7.83 2.13
CA LEU A 210 7.48 8.49 2.80
C LEU A 210 7.54 10.01 2.67
N ALA A 211 8.66 10.63 3.06
CA ALA A 211 8.77 12.08 3.16
C ALA A 211 8.83 12.77 1.79
N GLY A 212 9.45 12.14 0.79
CA GLY A 212 9.49 12.66 -0.57
C GLY A 212 8.23 12.30 -1.35
N TYR A 213 8.27 11.16 -2.03
CA TYR A 213 7.24 10.75 -2.99
C TYR A 213 5.88 10.48 -2.33
N GLY A 214 5.89 9.90 -1.12
CA GLY A 214 4.69 9.63 -0.34
C GLY A 214 3.90 10.89 0.02
N THR A 215 4.55 11.87 0.64
CA THR A 215 3.93 13.16 0.98
C THR A 215 3.41 13.87 -0.25
N LEU A 216 4.18 13.89 -1.34
CA LEU A 216 3.73 14.50 -2.60
C LEU A 216 2.48 13.82 -3.15
N LYS A 217 2.47 12.49 -3.21
CA LYS A 217 1.30 11.74 -3.72
C LYS A 217 0.09 11.84 -2.81
N LEU A 218 0.30 11.90 -1.50
CA LEU A 218 -0.78 12.17 -0.56
C LEU A 218 -1.34 13.59 -0.75
N TYR A 219 -0.46 14.58 -0.91
CA TYR A 219 -0.88 15.96 -1.19
C TYR A 219 -1.70 16.05 -2.49
N TRP A 220 -1.27 15.41 -3.57
CA TRP A 220 -2.06 15.33 -4.81
C TRP A 220 -3.37 14.55 -4.63
N ALA A 221 -3.36 13.46 -3.86
CA ALA A 221 -4.57 12.70 -3.51
C ALA A 221 -5.59 13.49 -2.67
N LEU A 222 -5.15 14.58 -2.03
CA LEU A 222 -5.97 15.50 -1.26
C LEU A 222 -6.39 16.74 -2.08
N GLY A 223 -6.12 16.76 -3.40
CA GLY A 223 -6.46 17.89 -4.28
C GLY A 223 -5.40 18.99 -4.34
N GLY A 224 -4.19 18.73 -3.85
CA GLY A 224 -3.07 19.65 -3.99
C GLY A 224 -2.55 19.74 -5.43
N THR A 225 -2.05 20.93 -5.82
CA THR A 225 -1.61 21.23 -7.21
C THR A 225 -0.13 21.60 -7.34
N ALA A 226 0.60 21.73 -6.24
CA ALA A 226 2.04 21.95 -6.27
C ALA A 226 2.77 20.91 -7.16
N LEU A 227 3.66 21.39 -8.04
CA LEU A 227 4.47 20.59 -8.96
C LEU A 227 3.69 19.76 -10.00
N THR A 228 2.37 19.86 -10.12
CA THR A 228 1.61 19.10 -11.14
C THR A 228 1.92 19.57 -12.56
N SER A 229 2.07 20.88 -12.76
CA SER A 229 2.45 21.49 -14.04
C SER A 229 3.90 21.17 -14.44
N SER A 230 4.77 20.89 -13.47
CA SER A 230 6.17 20.54 -13.68
C SER A 230 6.44 19.04 -13.53
N ALA A 231 5.38 18.21 -13.51
CA ALA A 231 5.52 16.77 -13.45
C ALA A 231 6.12 16.24 -14.76
N PRO A 232 7.07 15.30 -14.71
CA PRO A 232 7.71 14.74 -15.90
C PRO A 232 6.80 13.68 -16.53
N LEU A 233 5.68 14.15 -17.06
CA LEU A 233 4.62 13.37 -17.72
C LEU A 233 4.38 13.93 -19.13
N PRO A 234 3.89 13.11 -20.07
CA PRO A 234 3.38 13.59 -21.36
C PRO A 234 2.34 14.69 -21.18
N ARG A 235 2.19 15.56 -22.19
CA ARG A 235 1.30 16.73 -22.13
C ARG A 235 -0.14 16.37 -21.74
N SER A 236 -0.73 15.37 -22.39
CA SER A 236 -2.09 14.90 -22.07
C SER A 236 -2.23 14.43 -20.62
N ALA A 237 -1.25 13.65 -20.13
CA ALA A 237 -1.26 13.17 -18.74
C ALA A 237 -1.08 14.31 -17.72
N ARG A 238 -0.37 15.39 -18.08
CA ARG A 238 -0.31 16.60 -17.24
C ARG A 238 -1.61 17.36 -17.23
N GLU A 239 -2.25 17.53 -18.39
CA GLU A 239 -3.53 18.21 -18.50
C GLU A 239 -4.59 17.47 -17.68
N GLU A 240 -4.63 16.14 -17.73
CA GLU A 240 -5.46 15.31 -16.85
C GLU A 240 -5.10 15.48 -15.37
N LEU A 241 -3.81 15.51 -15.03
CA LEU A 241 -3.32 15.70 -13.66
C LEU A 241 -3.73 17.05 -13.08
N VAL A 242 -3.65 18.11 -13.89
CA VAL A 242 -4.08 19.47 -13.52
C VAL A 242 -5.60 19.54 -13.42
N ALA A 243 -6.32 18.83 -14.28
CA ALA A 243 -7.78 18.75 -14.24
C ALA A 243 -8.34 17.95 -13.06
N GLN A 244 -7.49 17.23 -12.30
CA GLN A 244 -7.87 16.44 -11.13
C GLN A 244 -9.05 15.48 -11.39
N THR A 245 -9.03 14.84 -12.56
CA THR A 245 -10.08 13.89 -12.95
C THR A 245 -10.21 12.76 -11.91
N PRO A 246 -11.39 12.15 -11.72
CA PRO A 246 -11.56 11.07 -10.75
C PRO A 246 -10.56 9.92 -10.92
N GLY A 247 -10.18 9.62 -12.17
CA GLY A 247 -9.15 8.62 -12.49
C GLY A 247 -7.75 8.99 -11.97
N THR A 248 -7.32 10.25 -12.13
CA THR A 248 -6.03 10.72 -11.60
C THR A 248 -6.02 10.70 -10.08
N MET A 249 -7.11 11.11 -9.44
CA MET A 249 -7.27 11.07 -7.99
C MET A 249 -7.17 9.63 -7.44
N ALA A 250 -7.86 8.69 -8.08
CA ALA A 250 -7.76 7.27 -7.75
C ALA A 250 -6.32 6.75 -7.93
N GLY A 251 -5.64 7.15 -9.01
CA GLY A 251 -4.24 6.83 -9.26
C GLY A 251 -3.29 7.35 -8.16
N HIS A 252 -3.57 8.53 -7.59
CA HIS A 252 -2.82 9.06 -6.45
C HIS A 252 -3.04 8.26 -5.18
N TRP A 253 -4.29 7.89 -4.86
CA TRP A 253 -4.58 7.02 -3.72
C TRP A 253 -3.94 5.64 -3.84
N ILE A 254 -3.94 5.05 -5.05
CA ILE A 254 -3.22 3.80 -5.32
C ILE A 254 -1.71 3.99 -5.08
N SER A 255 -1.15 5.10 -5.56
CA SER A 255 0.27 5.43 -5.35
C SER A 255 0.60 5.58 -3.86
N VAL A 256 -0.26 6.22 -3.06
CA VAL A 256 -0.12 6.31 -1.60
C VAL A 256 -0.09 4.91 -0.97
N GLY A 257 -1.00 4.03 -1.38
CA GLY A 257 -1.00 2.63 -0.93
C GLY A 257 0.32 1.91 -1.26
N LEU A 258 0.82 2.06 -2.49
CA LEU A 258 2.09 1.47 -2.92
C LEU A 258 3.29 2.03 -2.16
N VAL A 259 3.30 3.33 -1.85
CA VAL A 259 4.33 3.96 -1.01
C VAL A 259 4.35 3.34 0.38
N LEU A 260 3.19 3.20 1.02
CA LEU A 260 3.09 2.60 2.35
C LEU A 260 3.59 1.16 2.34
N LEU A 261 3.20 0.38 1.31
CA LEU A 261 3.69 -0.98 1.11
C LEU A 261 5.21 -1.02 0.91
N GLY A 262 5.76 -0.10 0.10
CA GLY A 262 7.19 0.03 -0.12
C GLY A 262 7.96 0.37 1.16
N ALA A 263 7.50 1.37 1.91
CA ALA A 263 8.09 1.76 3.19
C ALA A 263 8.12 0.59 4.18
N LEU A 264 7.03 -0.18 4.24
CA LEU A 264 6.98 -1.39 5.04
C LEU A 264 7.92 -2.47 4.52
N ALA A 265 7.98 -2.71 3.21
CA ALA A 265 8.92 -3.67 2.64
C ALA A 265 10.37 -3.32 3.00
N ALA A 266 10.75 -2.04 2.92
CA ALA A 266 12.06 -1.56 3.36
C ALA A 266 12.30 -1.86 4.85
N LEU A 267 11.35 -1.50 5.73
CA LEU A 267 11.43 -1.81 7.16
C LEU A 267 11.49 -3.32 7.44
N ALA A 268 10.79 -4.14 6.66
CA ALA A 268 10.79 -5.60 6.78
C ALA A 268 12.22 -6.15 6.74
N THR A 269 13.10 -5.57 5.92
CA THR A 269 14.49 -6.03 5.79
C THR A 269 15.30 -5.88 7.06
N VAL A 270 14.93 -4.99 7.99
CA VAL A 270 15.70 -4.72 9.22
C VAL A 270 14.93 -5.04 10.49
N GLN A 271 13.62 -5.16 10.38
CA GLN A 271 12.79 -5.51 11.50
C GLN A 271 12.72 -7.02 11.68
N PRO A 272 12.54 -7.50 12.92
CA PRO A 272 12.45 -8.93 13.25
C PRO A 272 11.34 -9.69 12.51
N TRP A 273 10.47 -8.96 11.85
CA TRP A 273 9.29 -9.47 11.19
C TRP A 273 9.39 -9.80 9.72
N GLY A 274 10.21 -9.05 8.97
CA GLY A 274 10.52 -9.47 7.61
C GLY A 274 11.38 -10.72 7.58
N GLN A 275 11.85 -11.22 8.73
CA GLN A 275 12.48 -12.54 8.82
C GLN A 275 11.51 -13.68 8.45
N VAL A 276 10.21 -13.47 8.57
CA VAL A 276 9.18 -14.46 8.23
C VAL A 276 8.95 -14.53 6.73
N LEU A 277 9.15 -13.41 6.04
CA LEU A 277 8.97 -13.33 4.60
C LEU A 277 10.14 -14.02 3.88
N PRO A 278 9.87 -14.80 2.82
CA PRO A 278 10.90 -15.27 1.91
C PRO A 278 11.71 -14.08 1.41
N ARG A 279 13.04 -14.18 1.49
CA ARG A 279 13.94 -13.09 1.07
C ARG A 279 13.65 -12.62 -0.35
N ARG A 280 13.38 -13.55 -1.27
CA ARG A 280 13.08 -13.25 -2.68
C ARG A 280 11.86 -12.33 -2.82
N LEU A 281 10.82 -12.51 -2.01
CA LEU A 281 9.62 -11.66 -2.03
C LEU A 281 9.91 -10.23 -1.56
N LEU A 282 10.95 -10.01 -0.76
CA LEU A 282 11.39 -8.66 -0.38
C LEU A 282 12.39 -8.10 -1.38
N THR A 283 13.45 -8.85 -1.70
CA THR A 283 14.58 -8.30 -2.46
C THR A 283 14.30 -8.16 -3.95
N VAL A 284 13.50 -9.03 -4.56
CA VAL A 284 13.20 -8.94 -6.01
C VAL A 284 12.43 -7.65 -6.33
N PRO A 285 11.33 -7.32 -5.65
CA PRO A 285 10.66 -6.03 -5.86
C PRO A 285 11.57 -4.84 -5.60
N MET A 286 12.43 -4.88 -4.57
CA MET A 286 13.38 -3.80 -4.28
C MET A 286 14.39 -3.59 -5.40
N TRP A 287 14.94 -4.66 -5.97
CA TRP A 287 15.84 -4.56 -7.13
C TRP A 287 15.11 -4.04 -8.36
N ILE A 288 13.90 -4.52 -8.62
CA ILE A 288 13.08 -4.03 -9.74
C ILE A 288 12.80 -2.53 -9.57
N THR A 289 12.27 -2.11 -8.43
CA THR A 289 12.00 -0.70 -8.13
C THR A 289 13.27 0.14 -8.22
N GLY A 290 14.36 -0.30 -7.57
CA GLY A 290 15.64 0.42 -7.61
C GLY A 290 16.17 0.61 -9.04
N THR A 291 16.15 -0.46 -9.84
CA THR A 291 16.60 -0.45 -11.24
C THR A 291 15.73 0.48 -12.09
N LEU A 292 14.40 0.39 -11.97
CA LEU A 292 13.48 1.25 -12.71
C LEU A 292 13.70 2.73 -12.39
N MET A 293 13.93 3.08 -11.12
CA MET A 293 14.20 4.46 -10.72
C MET A 293 15.55 4.97 -11.23
N VAL A 294 16.59 4.14 -11.23
CA VAL A 294 17.90 4.49 -11.81
C VAL A 294 17.81 4.64 -13.33
N LEU A 295 17.15 3.72 -14.03
CA LEU A 295 16.96 3.80 -15.48
C LEU A 295 16.17 5.05 -15.89
N ARG A 296 15.14 5.38 -15.10
CA ARG A 296 14.37 6.63 -15.26
C ARG A 296 15.25 7.86 -15.03
N ALA A 297 16.03 7.89 -13.95
CA ALA A 297 16.91 9.03 -13.69
C ALA A 297 18.00 9.18 -14.77
N TRP A 298 18.51 8.07 -15.29
CA TRP A 298 19.52 8.06 -16.35
C TRP A 298 19.01 8.67 -17.65
N GLY A 299 17.77 8.40 -18.04
CA GLY A 299 17.23 8.81 -19.34
C GLY A 299 16.77 7.69 -20.25
N ALA A 300 16.69 6.44 -19.77
CA ALA A 300 16.36 5.27 -20.61
C ALA A 300 14.96 5.34 -21.26
N LEU A 301 14.08 6.20 -20.73
CA LEU A 301 12.73 6.41 -21.24
C LEU A 301 12.59 7.68 -22.09
N GLY A 302 13.71 8.33 -22.47
CA GLY A 302 13.73 9.58 -23.22
C GLY A 302 13.69 10.85 -22.36
N PHE A 303 13.59 10.70 -21.05
CA PHE A 303 13.59 11.78 -20.04
C PHE A 303 14.35 11.32 -18.80
N GLY A 304 15.08 12.22 -18.15
CA GLY A 304 16.19 11.90 -17.25
C GLY A 304 17.47 12.64 -17.64
N PHE A 305 18.57 12.44 -16.92
CA PHE A 305 19.84 13.15 -17.15
C PHE A 305 20.27 13.24 -18.62
N VAL A 306 20.27 12.12 -19.35
CA VAL A 306 20.67 12.08 -20.76
C VAL A 306 19.61 12.70 -21.66
N GLY A 307 18.33 12.33 -21.47
CA GLY A 307 17.23 12.82 -22.30
C GLY A 307 17.04 14.33 -22.20
N ASP A 308 17.07 14.86 -20.98
CA ASP A 308 16.91 16.28 -20.72
C ASP A 308 18.13 17.10 -21.16
N ALA A 309 19.34 16.55 -21.05
CA ALA A 309 20.53 17.18 -21.63
C ALA A 309 20.44 17.24 -23.16
N MET A 310 19.95 16.18 -23.81
CA MET A 310 19.75 16.16 -25.27
C MET A 310 18.71 17.19 -25.73
N VAL A 311 17.62 17.38 -24.99
CA VAL A 311 16.64 18.45 -25.27
C VAL A 311 17.29 19.83 -25.12
N LEU A 312 17.98 20.09 -23.99
CA LEU A 312 18.57 21.40 -23.72
C LEU A 312 19.72 21.79 -24.65
N THR A 313 20.40 20.81 -25.24
CA THR A 313 21.48 21.01 -26.23
C THR A 313 20.96 21.06 -27.66
N GLY A 314 19.66 20.83 -27.89
CA GLY A 314 19.05 20.82 -29.22
C GLY A 314 19.33 19.55 -30.04
N VAL A 315 19.93 18.53 -29.42
CA VAL A 315 20.16 17.21 -30.07
C VAL A 315 18.82 16.52 -30.33
N LEU A 316 17.90 16.56 -29.36
CA LEU A 316 16.51 16.15 -29.57
C LEU A 316 15.69 17.36 -30.02
N HIS A 317 15.22 17.32 -31.26
CA HIS A 317 14.32 18.35 -31.79
C HIS A 317 12.95 18.25 -31.13
N VAL A 318 12.47 19.39 -30.64
CA VAL A 318 11.12 19.59 -30.12
C VAL A 318 10.45 20.60 -31.04
N ASP A 319 9.17 20.40 -31.33
CA ASP A 319 8.43 21.33 -32.18
C ASP A 319 8.49 22.76 -31.61
N PRO A 320 8.65 23.79 -32.47
CA PRO A 320 8.75 25.19 -32.06
C PRO A 320 7.72 25.66 -31.01
N PRO A 321 6.40 25.34 -31.12
CA PRO A 321 5.41 25.79 -30.14
C PRO A 321 5.65 25.23 -28.72
N ASP A 322 6.33 24.08 -28.59
CA ASP A 322 6.53 23.40 -27.30
C ASP A 322 7.96 23.55 -26.75
N THR A 323 8.87 24.19 -27.50
CA THR A 323 10.30 24.26 -27.15
C THR A 323 10.55 24.93 -25.79
N ALA A 324 9.88 26.04 -25.51
CA ALA A 324 10.05 26.76 -24.23
C ALA A 324 9.58 25.92 -23.04
N ILE A 325 8.47 25.20 -23.21
CA ILE A 325 7.90 24.30 -22.18
C ILE A 325 8.82 23.11 -21.97
N ALA A 326 9.30 22.48 -23.05
CA ALA A 326 10.24 21.36 -22.98
C ALA A 326 11.53 21.75 -22.27
N HIS A 327 12.13 22.90 -22.61
CA HIS A 327 13.33 23.40 -21.93
C HIS A 327 13.10 23.64 -20.44
N HIS A 328 11.96 24.24 -20.07
CA HIS A 328 11.63 24.45 -18.66
C HIS A 328 11.50 23.11 -17.91
N LEU A 329 10.76 22.16 -18.47
CA LEU A 329 10.56 20.85 -17.86
C LEU A 329 11.85 20.05 -17.75
N SER A 330 12.69 20.07 -18.77
CA SER A 330 13.99 19.39 -18.74
C SER A 330 14.92 19.98 -17.68
N ARG A 331 14.89 21.30 -17.45
CA ARG A 331 15.62 21.92 -16.33
C ARG A 331 15.07 21.46 -14.98
N VAL A 332 13.75 21.42 -14.81
CA VAL A 332 13.14 20.95 -13.56
C VAL A 332 13.45 19.47 -13.34
N ASP A 333 13.41 18.64 -14.38
CA ASP A 333 13.74 17.22 -14.26
C ASP A 333 15.21 17.02 -13.87
N LEU A 334 16.13 17.70 -14.54
CA LEU A 334 17.56 17.63 -14.23
C LEU A 334 17.91 18.08 -12.81
N LEU A 335 17.27 19.17 -12.34
CA LEU A 335 17.62 19.78 -11.06
C LEU A 335 16.91 19.12 -9.87
N LEU A 336 15.71 18.57 -10.08
CA LEU A 336 14.87 18.06 -9.00
C LEU A 336 14.58 16.56 -9.15
N TRP A 337 13.92 16.16 -10.23
CA TRP A 337 13.36 14.81 -10.34
C TRP A 337 14.42 13.74 -10.55
N SER A 338 15.32 13.92 -11.52
CA SER A 338 16.39 12.97 -11.86
C SER A 338 17.32 12.69 -10.67
N PRO A 339 17.85 13.70 -9.96
CA PRO A 339 18.61 13.47 -8.73
C PRO A 339 17.80 12.74 -7.65
N TYR A 340 16.54 13.14 -7.45
CA TYR A 340 15.65 12.49 -6.48
C TYR A 340 15.43 11.01 -6.79
N PHE A 341 15.11 10.66 -8.03
CA PHE A 341 14.90 9.29 -8.49
C PHE A 341 16.18 8.46 -8.46
N LEU A 342 17.32 9.05 -8.79
CA LEU A 342 18.62 8.38 -8.69
C LEU A 342 18.91 7.98 -7.23
N VAL A 343 18.83 8.93 -6.30
CA VAL A 343 19.05 8.67 -4.87
C VAL A 343 18.06 7.62 -4.37
N TRP A 344 16.78 7.76 -4.72
CA TRP A 344 15.76 6.81 -4.30
C TRP A 344 16.02 5.39 -4.82
N GLY A 345 16.43 5.26 -6.09
CA GLY A 345 16.78 3.98 -6.70
C GLY A 345 18.00 3.32 -6.06
N LEU A 346 19.05 4.11 -5.79
CA LEU A 346 20.25 3.65 -5.09
C LEU A 346 19.94 3.19 -3.66
N LEU A 347 19.05 3.88 -2.94
CA LEU A 347 18.60 3.48 -1.60
C LEU A 347 17.86 2.13 -1.62
N TRP A 348 16.99 1.91 -2.60
CA TRP A 348 16.33 0.61 -2.81
C TRP A 348 17.34 -0.51 -3.10
N GLY A 349 18.30 -0.26 -4.00
CA GLY A 349 19.39 -1.20 -4.29
C GLY A 349 20.25 -1.50 -3.07
N ALA A 350 20.63 -0.48 -2.30
CA ALA A 350 21.40 -0.62 -1.07
C ALA A 350 20.64 -1.45 -0.01
N THR A 351 19.33 -1.23 0.14
CA THR A 351 18.48 -2.01 1.05
C THR A 351 18.37 -3.47 0.62
N ALA A 352 18.19 -3.72 -0.68
CA ALA A 352 18.16 -5.07 -1.24
C ALA A 352 19.51 -5.79 -1.04
N TRP A 353 20.61 -5.09 -1.32
CA TRP A 353 21.98 -5.60 -1.16
C TRP A 353 22.32 -5.92 0.30
N ALA A 354 22.01 -5.01 1.22
CA ALA A 354 22.29 -5.16 2.65
C ALA A 354 21.43 -6.23 3.33
N THR A 355 20.41 -6.77 2.65
CA THR A 355 19.61 -7.89 3.14
C THR A 355 20.46 -9.17 3.10
N PRO A 356 20.80 -9.81 4.24
CA PRO A 356 21.75 -10.92 4.31
C PRO A 356 21.33 -12.10 3.46
N ARG A 357 22.32 -12.76 2.85
CA ARG A 357 22.16 -14.11 2.32
C ARG A 357 21.92 -15.04 3.50
N ARG A 358 20.76 -15.70 3.55
CA ARG A 358 20.56 -16.81 4.48
C ARG A 358 21.40 -17.98 3.96
N PRO A 359 22.07 -18.75 4.83
CA PRO A 359 22.56 -20.07 4.44
C PRO A 359 21.38 -20.85 3.85
N ALA A 360 21.60 -21.54 2.73
CA ALA A 360 20.65 -22.54 2.29
C ALA A 360 20.48 -23.57 3.44
N PRO A 361 19.25 -24.03 3.72
CA PRO A 361 19.02 -25.03 4.76
C PRO A 361 19.81 -26.31 4.52
#